data_AF-A0A1H1U2H4-F1
#
_entry.id   AF-A0A1H1U2H4-F1
#
_cell.length_a   1.000
_cell.length_b   1.000
_cell.length_c   1.000
_cell.angle_alpha   90.00
_cell.angle_beta   90.00
_cell.angle_gamma   90.00
#
_symmetry.space_group_name_H-M   'P 1'
#
loop_
_entity.id
_entity.type
_entity.pdbx_description
1 polymer ?
#
loop_
_entity_poly.entity_id
_entity_poly.type
_entity_poly.pdbx_seq_one_letter_code
_entity_poly.pdbx_strand_id
1 'polypeptide(L)'
;MANVNVTYQEMRDASNKLNSGREEILTKLSELKNLVNNLVNGGYVTDSSSKQFDQSYTEFNEGATKVIGGLEGMGKYLTAAADTFQQADDELAKALRS
;
A
#
# COMPACT_ATOMS: atom_id res chain seq x y z
N MET A 1 23.61 -13.40 -12.36
CA MET A 1 22.46 -12.54 -12.71
C MET A 1 21.22 -13.39 -12.51
N ALA A 2 20.40 -13.07 -11.50
CA ALA A 2 19.18 -13.82 -11.27
C ALA A 2 18.22 -13.50 -12.43
N ASN A 3 18.09 -14.44 -13.37
CA ASN A 3 16.95 -14.41 -14.28
C ASN A 3 15.74 -14.64 -13.38
N VAL A 4 15.07 -13.56 -13.01
CA VAL A 4 13.92 -13.64 -12.12
C VAL A 4 12.81 -14.27 -12.95
N ASN A 5 12.68 -15.59 -12.86
CA ASN A 5 11.52 -16.33 -13.37
C ASN A 5 10.32 -16.01 -12.46
N VAL A 6 9.85 -14.75 -12.47
CA VAL A 6 8.60 -14.42 -11.80
C VAL A 6 7.49 -14.98 -12.66
N THR A 7 6.82 -16.01 -12.19
CA THR A 7 5.61 -16.55 -12.78
C THR A 7 4.45 -15.57 -12.64
N TYR A 8 3.41 -15.72 -13.46
CA TYR A 8 2.17 -14.93 -13.36
C TYR A 8 1.56 -15.02 -11.96
N GLN A 9 1.65 -16.20 -11.34
CA GLN A 9 1.17 -16.43 -10.00
C GLN A 9 1.96 -15.62 -8.97
N GLU A 10 3.29 -15.61 -9.05
CA GLU A 10 4.12 -14.83 -8.13
C GLU A 10 3.89 -13.32 -8.25
N MET A 11 3.63 -12.80 -9.45
CA MET A 11 3.24 -11.39 -9.64
C MET A 11 1.90 -11.08 -8.95
N ARG A 12 0.89 -11.95 -9.11
CA ARG A 12 -0.41 -11.80 -8.47
C ARG A 12 -0.30 -11.91 -6.94
N ASP A 13 0.50 -12.85 -6.45
CA ASP A 13 0.74 -13.03 -5.01
C ASP A 13 1.46 -11.81 -4.41
N ALA A 14 2.43 -11.25 -5.12
CA ALA A 14 3.11 -10.03 -4.70
C ALA A 14 2.15 -8.82 -4.69
N SER A 15 1.28 -8.68 -5.70
CA SER A 15 0.22 -7.67 -5.71
C SER A 15 -0.70 -7.78 -4.48
N ASN A 16 -1.16 -9.00 -4.18
CA ASN A 16 -2.01 -9.27 -3.02
C ASN A 16 -1.31 -8.90 -1.71
N LYS A 17 -0.04 -9.30 -1.55
CA LYS A 17 0.76 -8.95 -0.36
C LYS A 17 0.93 -7.43 -0.19
N LEU A 18 1.16 -6.70 -1.28
CA LEU A 18 1.25 -5.23 -1.23
C LEU A 18 -0.08 -4.60 -0.82
N ASN A 19 -1.21 -5.12 -1.32
CA ASN A 19 -2.53 -4.64 -0.95
C ASN A 19 -2.84 -4.92 0.53
N SER A 20 -2.58 -6.13 1.02
CA SER A 20 -2.78 -6.48 2.43
C SER A 20 -1.89 -5.63 3.35
N GLY A 21 -0.60 -5.49 3.03
CA GLY A 21 0.31 -4.65 3.80
C GLY A 21 -0.13 -3.18 3.81
N ARG A 22 -0.66 -2.65 2.70
CA ARG A 22 -1.24 -1.30 2.64
C ARG A 22 -2.38 -1.15 3.65
N GLU A 23 -3.32 -2.10 3.66
CA GLU A 23 -4.50 -2.06 4.55
C GLU A 23 -4.11 -2.17 6.02
N GLU A 24 -3.15 -3.02 6.35
CA GLU A 24 -2.59 -3.14 7.71
C GLU A 24 -1.99 -1.81 8.19
N ILE A 25 -1.19 -1.15 7.36
CA ILE A 25 -0.57 0.13 7.73
C ILE A 25 -1.64 1.23 7.87
N LEU A 26 -2.61 1.31 6.95
CA LEU A 26 -3.71 2.30 7.05
C LEU A 26 -4.54 2.09 8.32
N THR A 27 -4.79 0.83 8.70
CA THR A 27 -5.46 0.49 9.95
C THR A 27 -4.67 0.99 11.15
N LYS A 28 -3.35 0.71 11.20
CA LYS A 28 -2.48 1.18 12.28
C LYS A 28 -2.40 2.70 12.37
N LEU A 29 -2.35 3.41 11.24
CA LEU A 29 -2.38 4.87 11.21
C LEU A 29 -3.68 5.43 11.80
N SER A 30 -4.81 4.81 11.48
CA SER A 30 -6.12 5.18 12.04
C SER A 30 -6.18 4.96 13.56
N GLU A 31 -5.69 3.82 14.05
CA GLU A 31 -5.60 3.53 15.48
C GLU A 31 -4.77 4.59 16.23
N LEU A 32 -3.58 4.90 15.71
CA LEU A 32 -2.69 5.88 16.31
C LEU A 32 -3.30 7.30 16.27
N LYS A 33 -4.02 7.66 15.20
CA LYS A 33 -4.76 8.93 15.12
C LYS A 33 -5.83 9.02 16.20
N ASN A 34 -6.58 7.95 16.43
CA ASN A 34 -7.59 7.92 17.48
C ASN A 34 -6.97 8.04 18.87
N LEU A 35 -5.81 7.40 19.12
CA LEU A 35 -5.07 7.57 20.36
C LEU A 35 -4.66 9.03 20.58
N VAL A 36 -4.08 9.68 19.57
CA VAL A 36 -3.67 11.08 19.65
C VAL A 36 -4.87 11.99 19.93
N ASN A 37 -5.97 11.81 19.20
CA ASN A 37 -7.21 12.56 19.41
C ASN A 37 -7.74 12.40 20.85
N ASN A 38 -7.68 11.18 21.41
CA ASN A 38 -8.11 10.91 22.77
C ASN A 38 -7.21 11.57 23.82
N LEU A 39 -5.89 11.59 23.60
CA LEU A 39 -4.95 12.25 24.50
C LEU A 39 -5.17 13.76 24.50
N VAL A 40 -5.32 14.36 23.30
CA VAL A 40 -5.64 15.78 23.15
C VAL A 40 -6.98 16.06 23.83
N ASN A 41 -8.08 15.43 23.41
CA ASN A 41 -9.41 15.71 23.97
C ASN A 41 -9.56 15.37 25.47
N GLY A 42 -8.78 14.41 25.98
CA GLY A 42 -8.83 13.91 27.35
C GLY A 42 -8.14 14.80 28.40
N GLY A 43 -7.63 15.97 28.01
CA GLY A 43 -7.10 16.96 28.97
C GLY A 43 -5.59 17.20 28.90
N TYR A 44 -4.88 16.65 27.90
CA TYR A 44 -3.50 17.04 27.61
C TYR A 44 -3.39 18.49 27.05
N VAL A 45 -4.52 19.20 26.89
CA VAL A 45 -4.68 20.51 26.19
C VAL A 45 -4.25 21.73 26.99
N THR A 46 -3.54 21.60 28.11
CA THR A 46 -3.25 22.76 28.95
C THR A 46 -2.26 23.76 28.35
N ASP A 47 -1.49 23.39 27.31
CA ASP A 47 -0.46 24.27 26.70
C ASP A 47 -0.42 24.26 25.17
N SER A 48 0.21 25.29 24.58
CA SER A 48 0.46 25.43 23.13
C SER A 48 1.12 24.20 22.49
N SER A 49 1.86 23.42 23.28
CA SER A 49 2.53 22.17 22.88
C SER A 49 1.55 21.10 22.41
N SER A 50 0.36 21.01 22.98
CA SER A 50 -0.67 20.01 22.60
C SER A 50 -1.23 20.26 21.20
N LYS A 51 -1.48 21.53 20.85
CA LYS A 51 -1.90 21.94 19.50
C LYS A 51 -0.81 21.69 18.47
N GLN A 52 0.44 22.00 18.82
CA GLN A 52 1.58 21.75 17.94
C GLN A 52 1.75 20.25 17.68
N PHE A 53 1.58 19.41 18.71
CA PHE A 53 1.64 17.96 18.60
C PHE A 53 0.53 17.41 17.70
N ASP A 54 -0.72 17.86 17.88
CA ASP A 54 -1.86 17.48 17.03
C ASP A 54 -1.62 17.83 15.55
N GLN A 55 -1.11 19.04 15.30
CA GLN A 55 -0.76 19.48 13.95
C GLN A 55 0.36 18.60 13.35
N SER A 56 1.46 18.38 14.08
CA SER A 56 2.56 17.54 13.63
C SER A 56 2.11 16.10 13.34
N TYR A 57 1.20 15.56 14.15
CA TYR A 57 0.66 14.22 13.93
C TYR A 57 -0.26 14.17 12.70
N THR A 58 -1.07 15.20 12.47
CA THR A 58 -1.90 15.33 11.26
C THR A 58 -1.04 15.34 10.00
N GLU A 59 0.01 16.16 9.97
CA GLU A 59 0.96 16.24 8.85
C GLU A 59 1.66 14.87 8.60
N PHE A 60 2.08 14.20 9.68
CA PHE A 60 2.64 12.85 9.59
C PHE A 60 1.64 11.86 8.97
N ASN A 61 0.40 11.83 9.46
CA ASN A 61 -0.62 10.89 9.01
C ASN A 61 -0.95 11.10 7.51
N GLU A 62 -1.05 12.35 7.06
CA GLU A 62 -1.25 12.69 5.65
C GLU A 62 -0.07 12.24 4.78
N GLY A 63 1.16 12.54 5.20
CA GLY A 63 2.37 12.12 4.50
C GLY A 63 2.49 10.60 4.39
N ALA A 64 2.25 9.89 5.50
CA ALA A 64 2.27 8.44 5.54
C ALA A 64 1.19 7.84 4.62
N THR A 65 -0.05 8.34 4.68
CA THR A 65 -1.14 7.90 3.81
C THR A 65 -0.79 8.07 2.33
N LYS A 66 -0.17 9.19 1.97
CA LYS A 66 0.29 9.46 0.59
C LYS A 66 1.36 8.46 0.13
N VAL A 67 2.36 8.17 0.97
CA VAL A 67 3.41 7.19 0.66
C VAL A 67 2.81 5.79 0.48
N ILE A 68 1.91 5.39 1.39
CA ILE A 68 1.26 4.08 1.37
C ILE A 68 0.34 3.93 0.16
N GLY A 69 -0.30 5.01 -0.30
CA GLY A 69 -1.04 5.02 -1.57
C GLY A 69 -0.19 4.60 -2.77
N GLY A 70 1.14 4.81 -2.72
CA GLY A 70 2.06 4.32 -3.75
C GLY A 70 2.08 2.79 -3.88
N LEU A 71 1.82 2.05 -2.80
CA LEU A 71 1.77 0.57 -2.82
C LEU A 71 0.58 0.05 -3.64
N GLU A 72 -0.53 0.79 -3.69
CA GLU A 72 -1.67 0.45 -4.55
C GLU A 72 -1.29 0.49 -6.04
N GLY A 73 -0.52 1.50 -6.45
CA GLY A 73 -0.01 1.61 -7.82
C GLY A 73 0.90 0.44 -8.19
N MET A 74 1.76 0.01 -7.26
CA MET A 74 2.65 -1.13 -7.46
C MET A 74 1.87 -2.45 -7.58
N GLY A 75 0.86 -2.69 -6.74
CA GLY A 75 0.02 -3.88 -6.84
C GLY A 75 -0.77 -3.93 -8.16
N LYS A 76 -1.36 -2.80 -8.56
CA LYS A 76 -2.04 -2.67 -9.87
C LYS A 76 -1.11 -2.99 -11.03
N TYR A 77 0.12 -2.46 -11.00
CA TYR A 77 1.13 -2.73 -12.02
C TYR A 77 1.45 -4.23 -12.12
N LEU A 78 1.71 -4.90 -11.00
CA LEU A 78 2.04 -6.33 -10.98
C LEU A 78 0.91 -7.19 -11.53
N THR A 79 -0.33 -6.85 -11.21
CA THR A 79 -1.51 -7.55 -11.73
C THR A 79 -1.63 -7.38 -13.24
N ALA A 80 -1.52 -6.14 -13.74
CA ALA A 80 -1.59 -5.85 -15.17
C ALA A 80 -0.44 -6.51 -15.96
N ALA A 81 0.77 -6.55 -15.39
CA ALA A 81 1.90 -7.25 -15.98
C ALA A 81 1.63 -8.76 -16.11
N ALA A 82 1.11 -9.39 -15.05
CA ALA A 82 0.74 -10.81 -15.06
C ALA A 82 -0.30 -11.13 -16.13
N ASP A 83 -1.35 -10.32 -16.23
CA ASP A 83 -2.41 -10.48 -17.25
C ASP A 83 -1.85 -10.35 -18.67
N THR A 84 -1.01 -9.33 -18.90
CA THR A 84 -0.43 -9.05 -20.23
C THR A 84 0.47 -10.18 -20.69
N PHE A 85 1.36 -10.66 -19.82
CA PHE A 85 2.27 -11.76 -20.18
C PHE A 85 1.53 -13.08 -20.38
N GLN A 86 0.55 -13.39 -19.53
CA GLN A 86 -0.28 -14.58 -19.70
C GLN A 86 -1.02 -14.58 -21.04
N GLN A 87 -1.59 -13.43 -21.44
CA GLN A 87 -2.26 -13.31 -22.73
C GLN A 87 -1.27 -13.50 -23.91
N ALA A 88 -0.09 -12.89 -23.84
CA ALA A 88 0.92 -13.03 -24.87
C ALA A 88 1.37 -14.49 -25.05
N ASP A 89 1.57 -15.22 -23.95
CA ASP A 89 1.90 -16.64 -23.98
C ASP A 89 0.79 -17.49 -24.61
N ASP A 90 -0.47 -17.22 -24.27
CA ASP A 90 -1.62 -17.92 -24.84
C ASP A 90 -1.75 -17.69 -26.36
N GLU A 91 -1.45 -16.48 -26.83
CA GLU A 91 -1.42 -16.14 -28.25
C GLU A 91 -0.29 -16.86 -29.01
N LEU A 92 0.92 -16.88 -28.44
CA LEU A 92 2.06 -17.62 -29.01
C LEU A 92 1.77 -19.12 -29.07
N ALA A 93 1.17 -19.69 -28.02
CA ALA A 93 0.79 -21.10 -27.97
C ALA A 93 -0.26 -21.45 -29.03
N LYS A 94 -1.20 -20.55 -29.34
CA LYS A 94 -2.17 -20.73 -30.43
C LYS A 94 -1.50 -20.70 -31.79
N ALA A 95 -0.59 -19.74 -32.02
CA ALA A 95 0.12 -19.59 -33.29
C ALA A 95 1.02 -20.78 -33.63
N LEU A 96 1.55 -21.49 -32.63
CA LEU A 96 2.33 -22.71 -32.82
C LEU A 96 1.47 -23.96 -33.10
N ARG A 97 0.17 -23.91 -32.79
CA ARG A 97 -0.79 -25.01 -33.01
C ARG A 97 -1.56 -24.89 -34.33
N SER A 98 -1.47 -23.75 -35.01
CA SER A 98 -2.02 -23.47 -36.33
C SER A 98 -1.02 -23.77 -37.44
#